data_AF-A0A4Y2QQ52-F1
#
_entry.id   AF-A0A4Y2QQ52-F1
#
_cell.length_a   1.000
_cell.length_b   1.000
_cell.length_c   1.000
_cell.angle_alpha   90.00
_cell.angle_beta   90.00
_cell.angle_gamma   90.00
#
_symmetry.space_group_name_H-M   'P 1'
#
loop_
_entity.id
_entity.type
_entity.pdbx_description
1 polymer ?
#
loop_
_entity_poly.entity_id
_entity_poly.type
_entity_poly.pdbx_seq_one_letter_code
_entity_poly.pdbx_strand_id
1 'polypeptide(L)'
;MGALVGAKLWKHLSVVFKSLVKRVVIWTDSEICLHWINSSATEWKQFVSNRVVEIQDCVVPNRWFHYPGLENPADRLTRGVSAVPLKSDDL
;
A
#
# COMPACT_ATOMS: atom_id res chain seq x y z
N MET A 1 3.35 6.93 5.23
CA MET A 1 2.69 6.23 6.37
C MET A 1 1.66 5.21 5.89
N GLY A 2 0.79 5.54 4.92
CA GLY A 2 -0.22 4.60 4.39
C GLY A 2 0.32 3.25 3.91
N ALA A 3 1.42 3.23 3.14
CA ALA A 3 2.02 1.99 2.64
C ALA A 3 2.39 0.99 3.75
N LEU A 4 3.04 1.44 4.84
CA LEU A 4 3.42 0.57 5.95
C LEU A 4 2.19 -0.04 6.65
N VAL A 5 1.14 0.77 6.84
CA VAL A 5 -0.12 0.29 7.44
C VAL A 5 -0.76 -0.78 6.54
N GLY A 6 -0.84 -0.52 5.23
CA GLY A 6 -1.35 -1.49 4.26
C GLY A 6 -0.55 -2.79 4.24
N ALA A 7 0.78 -2.71 4.31
CA ALA A 7 1.67 -3.87 4.34
C ALA A 7 1.45 -4.73 5.60
N LYS A 8 1.35 -4.10 6.77
CA LYS A 8 1.06 -4.79 8.05
C LYS A 8 -0.33 -5.43 8.03
N LEU A 9 -1.33 -4.69 7.55
CA LEU A 9 -2.69 -5.23 7.41
C LEU A 9 -2.69 -6.48 6.54
N TRP A 10 -2.05 -6.43 5.37
CA TRP A 10 -1.91 -7.59 4.51
C TRP A 10 -1.19 -8.75 5.21
N LYS A 11 -0.10 -8.50 5.95
CA LYS A 11 0.62 -9.55 6.70
C LYS A 11 -0.34 -10.29 7.64
N HIS A 12 -1.19 -9.58 8.36
CA HIS A 12 -2.21 -10.18 9.22
C HIS A 12 -3.28 -10.94 8.42
N LEU A 13 -3.84 -10.33 7.37
CA LEU A 13 -4.88 -10.95 6.55
C LEU A 13 -4.38 -12.20 5.81
N SER A 14 -3.10 -12.23 5.42
CA SER A 14 -2.49 -13.37 4.71
C SER A 14 -2.44 -14.64 5.55
N VAL A 15 -2.38 -14.51 6.88
CA VAL A 15 -2.44 -15.64 7.81
C VAL A 15 -3.87 -16.18 7.90
N VAL A 16 -4.85 -15.28 7.98
CA VAL A 16 -6.28 -15.63 8.10
C VAL A 16 -6.84 -16.22 6.79
N PHE A 17 -6.47 -15.64 5.65
CA PHE A 17 -7.02 -15.99 4.33
C PHE A 17 -6.06 -16.79 3.46
N LYS A 18 -5.11 -17.50 4.07
CA LYS A 18 -3.99 -18.19 3.39
C LYS A 18 -4.43 -19.11 2.24
N SER A 19 -5.58 -19.76 2.34
CA SER A 19 -6.11 -20.67 1.31
C SER A 19 -6.97 -20.00 0.25
N LEU A 20 -7.47 -18.79 0.50
CA LEU A 20 -8.39 -18.08 -0.40
C LEU A 20 -7.65 -17.13 -1.34
N VAL A 21 -6.54 -16.55 -0.90
CA VAL A 21 -5.82 -15.55 -1.69
C VAL A 21 -4.65 -16.17 -2.46
N LYS A 22 -4.84 -16.33 -3.78
CA LYS A 22 -3.81 -16.85 -4.70
C LYS A 22 -2.76 -15.80 -5.10
N ARG A 23 -3.17 -14.52 -5.14
CA ARG A 23 -2.32 -13.39 -5.55
C ARG A 23 -2.70 -12.16 -4.76
N VAL A 24 -1.69 -11.37 -4.38
CA VAL A 24 -1.87 -10.03 -3.83
C VAL A 24 -1.12 -9.02 -4.68
N VAL A 25 -1.75 -7.87 -4.88
CA VAL A 25 -1.21 -6.70 -5.55
C VAL A 25 -1.51 -5.52 -4.64
N ILE A 26 -0.52 -4.65 -4.42
CA ILE A 26 -0.66 -3.46 -3.59
C ILE A 26 -0.35 -2.23 -4.43
N TRP A 27 -1.22 -1.23 -4.33
CA TRP A 27 -1.12 0.01 -5.09
C TRP A 27 -0.77 1.17 -4.18
N THR A 28 0.07 2.08 -4.68
CA THR A 28 0.39 3.36 -4.05
C THR A 28 0.29 4.45 -5.10
N ASP A 29 -0.23 5.62 -4.73
CA ASP A 29 -0.30 6.81 -5.57
C ASP A 29 0.95 7.69 -5.49
N SER A 30 1.86 7.35 -4.59
CA SER A 30 3.14 8.02 -4.46
C SER A 30 4.21 7.25 -5.22
N GLU A 31 4.66 7.80 -6.36
CA GLU A 31 5.82 7.30 -7.10
C GLU A 31 7.10 7.32 -6.26
N ILE A 32 7.27 8.35 -5.42
CA ILE A 32 8.40 8.43 -4.47
C ILE A 32 8.35 7.26 -3.49
N CYS A 33 7.17 6.95 -2.92
CA CYS A 33 7.02 5.81 -2.03
C CYS A 33 7.29 4.49 -2.75
N LEU A 34 6.82 4.35 -3.99
CA LEU A 34 7.08 3.16 -4.81
C LEU A 34 8.58 2.99 -5.09
N HIS A 35 9.27 4.08 -5.42
CA HIS A 35 10.71 4.08 -5.64
C HIS A 35 11.46 3.62 -4.39
N TRP A 36 11.12 4.16 -3.21
CA TRP A 36 11.74 3.72 -1.95
C TRP A 36 11.53 2.23 -1.67
N ILE A 37 10.34 1.69 -1.95
CA ILE A 37 10.00 0.28 -1.71
C ILE A 37 10.74 -0.65 -2.68
N ASN A 38 10.99 -0.21 -3.91
CA ASN A 38 11.65 -1.01 -4.95
C ASN A 38 13.18 -0.96 -4.90
N SER A 39 13.78 -0.03 -4.17
CA SER A 39 15.22 0.07 -3.97
C SER A 39 15.70 -0.60 -2.67
N SER A 40 17.01 -0.66 -2.47
CA SER A 40 17.58 -1.12 -1.20
C SER A 40 17.29 -0.14 -0.07
N ALA A 41 16.79 -0.63 1.06
CA ALA A 41 16.50 0.20 2.22
C ALA A 41 17.73 0.95 2.77
N THR A 42 18.94 0.42 2.53
CA THR A 42 20.20 0.99 3.00
C THR A 42 20.57 2.30 2.31
N GLU A 43 19.95 2.61 1.17
CA GLU A 43 20.19 3.85 0.41
C GLU A 43 19.51 5.07 1.05
N TRP A 44 18.58 4.84 1.98
CA TRP A 44 17.75 5.89 2.56
C TRP A 44 18.19 6.30 3.96
N LYS A 45 17.86 7.54 4.34
CA LYS A 45 18.01 8.01 5.72
C LYS A 45 17.22 7.11 6.66
N GLN A 46 17.73 6.92 7.89
CA GLN A 46 17.22 5.97 8.90
C GLN A 46 15.68 5.96 9.04
N PHE A 47 15.02 7.12 9.04
CA PHE A 47 13.57 7.21 9.13
C PHE A 47 12.83 6.49 7.98
N VAL A 48 13.30 6.65 6.74
CA VAL A 48 12.74 6.00 5.55
C VAL A 48 13.22 4.56 5.48
N SER A 49 14.52 4.33 5.72
CA SER A 49 15.14 3.00 5.72
C SER A 49 14.38 2.02 6.61
N ASN A 50 14.15 2.36 7.88
CA ASN A 50 13.44 1.51 8.83
C ASN A 50 12.03 1.12 8.33
N ARG A 51 11.32 2.04 7.68
CA ARG A 51 9.97 1.78 7.16
C ARG A 51 10.01 0.91 5.91
N VAL A 52 10.99 1.14 5.03
CA VAL A 52 11.18 0.32 3.83
C VAL A 52 11.50 -1.12 4.24
N VAL A 53 12.37 -1.34 5.22
CA VAL A 53 12.66 -2.68 5.78
C VAL A 53 11.37 -3.35 6.26
N GLU A 54 10.59 -2.68 7.11
CA GLU A 54 9.32 -3.25 7.60
C GLU A 54 8.32 -3.55 6.48
N ILE A 55 8.24 -2.71 5.45
CA ILE A 55 7.36 -2.93 4.29
C ILE A 55 7.82 -4.18 3.52
N GLN A 56 9.11 -4.26 3.21
CA GLN A 56 9.71 -5.37 2.44
C GLN A 56 9.59 -6.70 3.18
N ASP A 57 9.67 -6.70 4.52
CA ASP A 57 9.44 -7.85 5.38
C ASP A 57 7.98 -8.34 5.39
N CYS A 58 7.02 -7.45 5.09
CA CYS A 58 5.61 -7.79 5.02
C CYS A 58 5.21 -8.23 3.60
N VAL A 59 5.73 -7.55 2.58
CA VAL A 59 5.34 -7.72 1.18
C VAL A 59 6.55 -7.49 0.29
N VAL A 60 6.85 -8.49 -0.54
CA VAL A 60 7.92 -8.41 -1.54
C VAL A 60 7.73 -7.19 -2.48
N PRO A 61 8.81 -6.44 -2.82
CA PRO A 61 8.73 -5.23 -3.64
C PRO A 61 7.99 -5.39 -4.96
N ASN A 62 8.16 -6.53 -5.65
CA ASN A 62 7.54 -6.80 -6.96
C ASN A 62 6.00 -6.91 -6.96
N ARG A 63 5.36 -6.79 -5.80
CA ARG A 63 3.90 -6.73 -5.65
C ARG A 63 3.37 -5.31 -5.49
N TRP A 64 4.25 -4.32 -5.47
CA TRP A 64 3.92 -2.90 -5.37
C TRP A 64 3.88 -2.24 -6.74
N PHE A 65 2.82 -1.48 -7.00
CA PHE A 65 2.62 -0.79 -8.26
C PHE A 65 2.09 0.63 -8.05
N HIS A 66 2.32 1.49 -9.04
CA HIS A 66 1.81 2.85 -9.02
C HIS A 66 0.37 2.89 -9.53
N TYR A 67 -0.49 3.65 -8.86
CA TYR A 67 -1.82 3.97 -9.33
C TYR A 67 -2.04 5.48 -9.34
N PRO A 68 -2.50 6.11 -10.43
CA PRO A 68 -2.61 7.57 -10.49
C PRO A 68 -3.40 8.16 -9.33
N GLY A 69 -2.84 9.17 -8.64
CA GLY A 69 -3.45 9.73 -7.43
C GLY A 69 -4.85 10.34 -7.64
N LEU A 70 -5.13 10.90 -8.83
CA LEU A 70 -6.46 11.42 -9.17
C LEU A 70 -7.52 10.33 -9.31
N GLU A 71 -7.09 9.10 -9.61
CA GLU A 71 -7.96 7.95 -9.74
C GLU A 71 -8.01 7.14 -8.45
N ASN A 72 -7.11 7.40 -7.48
CA ASN A 72 -6.95 6.60 -6.28
C ASN A 72 -8.22 6.65 -5.40
N PRO A 73 -8.99 5.56 -5.30
CA PRO A 73 -10.22 5.57 -4.52
C PRO A 73 -9.96 5.73 -3.02
N ALA A 74 -8.76 5.37 -2.54
CA ALA A 74 -8.39 5.53 -1.15
C ALA A 74 -8.25 7.00 -0.74
N ASP A 75 -7.77 7.89 -1.64
CA ASP A 75 -7.63 9.32 -1.33
C ASP A 75 -9.00 9.93 -1.00
N ARG A 76 -10.02 9.61 -1.81
CA ARG A 76 -11.40 10.06 -1.59
C ARG A 76 -11.91 9.63 -0.22
N LEU A 77 -11.69 8.37 0.15
CA LEU A 77 -12.06 7.83 1.48
C LEU A 77 -11.33 8.55 2.62
N THR A 78 -10.05 8.87 2.45
CA THR A 78 -9.25 9.54 3.49
C THR A 78 -9.61 11.01 3.70
N ARG A 79 -10.30 11.65 2.73
CA ARG A 79 -10.80 13.03 2.83
C ARG A 79 -12.10 13.17 3.63
N GLY A 80 -12.65 12.06 4.13
CA GLY A 80 -13.85 12.08 4.98
C GLY A 80 -15.15 12.28 4.21
N VAL A 81 -15.21 11.81 2.96
CA VAL A 81 -16.50 11.76 2.23
C VAL A 81 -17.51 10.91 3.01
N SER A 82 -18.76 11.38 3.04
CA SER A 82 -19.87 10.61 3.61
C SER A 82 -19.99 9.23 2.94
N ALA A 83 -20.51 8.24 3.64
CA ALA A 83 -20.75 6.92 3.05
C ALA A 83 -21.83 6.95 1.95
N VAL A 84 -22.64 8.01 1.89
CA VAL A 84 -23.78 8.12 0.96
C VAL A 84 -23.32 8.30 -0.50
N PRO A 85 -22.40 9.23 -0.85
CA PRO A 85 -21.90 9.36 -2.22
C PRO A 85 -21.08 8.16 -2.70
N LEU A 86 -20.43 7.40 -1.80
CA LEU A 86 -19.62 6.23 -2.16
C LEU A 86 -20.45 5.10 -2.80
N LYS A 87 -21.76 5.07 -2.56
CA LYS A 87 -22.64 4.02 -3.08
C LYS A 87 -23.02 4.24 -4.55
N SER A 88 -22.83 5.45 -5.05
CA SER A 88 -23.22 5.89 -6.40
C SER A 88 -22.03 6.19 -7.31
N ASP A 89 -20.81 6.01 -6.81
CA ASP A 89 -19.60 6.12 -7.63
C ASP A 89 -19.33 4.79 -8.34
N ASP A 90 -19.23 4.85 -9.66
CA ASP A 90 -18.69 3.75 -10.46
C ASP A 90 -17.17 3.69 -10.22
N LEU A 91 -16.75 2.84 -9.29
CA LEU A 91 -15.35 2.46 -9.05
C LEU A 91 -14.87 1.44 -10.07
#